data_AF-A0AAD6E688-F1
#
_entry.id   AF-A0AAD6E688-F1
#
_cell.length_a   1.000
_cell.length_b   1.000
_cell.length_c   1.000
_cell.angle_alpha   90.00
_cell.angle_beta   90.00
_cell.angle_gamma   90.00
#
_symmetry.space_group_name_H-M   'P 1'
#
loop_
_entity.id
_entity.type
_entity.pdbx_description
1 polymer ?
#
loop_
_entity_poly.entity_id
_entity_poly.type
_entity_poly.pdbx_seq_one_letter_code
_entity_poly.pdbx_strand_id
1 'polypeptide(L)'
;MKPHNLVFQEGDAVETIRDIRGVTEAEGNHSFTLEINGFVYSRYPPPLFTNPKDFGDPDHIQNIFLPECEAILRNEIEGVDRVFIFDWKIRKKKSAKEQRKRNDNLLSFARQVHIDTLLTKDEPGTSMIERIRNHLPEEAHHLLSGRVQMINMWRPINGPVEDQPLAVCDGRTVDKTKLVETDMTRGDYTGTMLYPLYKPGNIRQWYYLSRQAVEDVLLFKSFDSKTGSVERE
;
A
#
# COMPACT_ATOMS: atom_id res chain seq x y z
N MET A 1 15.00 18.77 -20.95
CA MET A 1 15.14 17.85 -19.80
C MET A 1 15.76 18.64 -18.66
N LYS A 2 15.22 18.60 -17.42
CA LYS A 2 15.90 19.25 -16.29
C LYS A 2 17.22 18.51 -16.03
N PRO A 3 18.34 19.22 -15.74
CA PRO A 3 19.58 18.55 -15.36
C PRO A 3 19.31 17.74 -14.08
N HIS A 4 19.65 16.46 -14.11
CA HIS A 4 19.68 15.58 -12.96
C HIS A 4 21.08 15.01 -12.80
N ASN A 5 21.50 14.76 -11.57
CA ASN A 5 22.74 14.07 -11.22
C ASN A 5 22.59 12.54 -11.24
N LEU A 6 21.47 12.03 -11.76
CA LEU A 6 21.22 10.60 -11.90
C LEU A 6 21.88 10.08 -13.18
N VAL A 7 22.61 8.97 -13.05
CA VAL A 7 23.07 8.15 -14.18
C VAL A 7 22.25 6.88 -14.15
N PHE A 8 21.50 6.62 -15.22
CA PHE A 8 20.74 5.39 -15.36
C PHE A 8 21.62 4.32 -16.00
N GLN A 9 21.55 3.11 -15.44
CA GLN A 9 22.22 1.94 -15.98
C GLN A 9 21.14 0.89 -16.26
N GLU A 10 21.29 0.17 -17.37
CA GLU A 10 20.45 -0.99 -17.63
C GLU A 10 20.85 -2.10 -16.64
N GLY A 11 19.86 -2.72 -16.01
CA GLY A 11 20.11 -3.83 -15.10
C GLY A 11 20.40 -5.11 -15.88
N ASP A 12 21.27 -5.95 -15.34
CA ASP A 12 21.71 -7.22 -15.96
C ASP A 12 20.60 -8.29 -16.00
N ALA A 13 19.42 -8.01 -15.44
CA ALA A 13 18.29 -8.92 -15.36
C ALA A 13 16.98 -8.17 -15.65
N VAL A 14 16.11 -8.81 -16.43
CA VAL A 14 14.78 -8.28 -16.75
C VAL A 14 13.85 -8.50 -15.55
N GLU A 15 13.32 -7.44 -14.98
CA GLU A 15 12.20 -7.52 -14.04
C GLU A 15 10.88 -7.43 -14.82
N THR A 16 10.13 -8.54 -14.87
CA THR A 16 8.82 -8.60 -15.54
C THR A 16 7.69 -8.33 -14.54
N ILE A 17 6.84 -7.35 -14.87
CA ILE A 17 5.58 -7.09 -14.16
C ILE A 17 4.46 -7.88 -14.84
N ARG A 18 3.87 -8.84 -14.12
CA ARG A 18 2.88 -9.78 -14.67
C ARG A 18 1.46 -9.31 -14.37
N ASP A 19 0.55 -9.50 -15.32
CA ASP A 19 -0.88 -9.33 -15.05
C ASP A 19 -1.38 -10.55 -14.28
N ILE A 20 -1.91 -10.32 -13.08
CA ILE A 20 -2.41 -11.39 -12.20
C ILE A 20 -3.54 -12.20 -12.84
N ARG A 21 -4.29 -11.64 -13.79
CA ARG A 21 -5.33 -12.40 -14.54
C ARG A 21 -4.74 -13.52 -15.39
N GLY A 22 -3.51 -13.37 -15.86
CA GLY A 22 -2.80 -14.37 -16.65
C GLY A 22 -2.08 -15.43 -15.81
N VAL A 23 -1.97 -15.20 -14.50
CA VAL A 23 -1.35 -16.12 -13.54
C VAL A 23 -2.38 -17.21 -13.20
N THR A 24 -2.56 -18.15 -14.13
CA THR A 24 -3.36 -19.37 -13.91
C THR A 24 -2.49 -20.49 -13.35
N GLU A 25 -3.12 -21.56 -12.86
CA GLU A 25 -2.57 -22.75 -12.18
C GLU A 25 -1.27 -23.38 -12.74
N ALA A 26 -0.82 -22.98 -13.94
CA ALA A 26 0.40 -23.44 -14.61
C ALA A 26 1.72 -23.07 -13.89
N GLU A 27 1.74 -22.04 -13.04
CA GLU A 27 2.92 -21.67 -12.22
C GLU A 27 2.83 -22.20 -10.77
N GLY A 28 1.91 -23.14 -10.50
CA GLY A 28 1.60 -23.61 -9.15
C GLY A 28 0.44 -22.79 -8.57
N ASN A 29 -0.56 -23.50 -8.04
CA ASN A 29 -1.81 -22.97 -7.50
C ASN A 29 -1.56 -21.98 -6.34
N HIS A 30 -1.19 -20.74 -6.64
CA HIS A 30 -0.93 -19.70 -5.67
C HIS A 30 -2.13 -18.75 -5.63
N SER A 31 -3.11 -19.06 -4.78
CA SER A 31 -3.99 -18.02 -4.25
C SER A 31 -3.11 -17.03 -3.50
N PHE A 32 -2.92 -15.82 -4.05
CA PHE A 32 -2.21 -14.76 -3.34
C PHE A 32 -2.95 -14.43 -2.04
N THR A 33 -2.24 -14.39 -0.93
CA THR A 33 -2.84 -14.03 0.38
C THR A 33 -2.02 -12.96 1.08
N LEU A 34 -2.68 -12.21 1.96
CA LEU A 34 -2.00 -11.25 2.84
C LEU A 34 -0.97 -11.90 3.77
N GLU A 35 -1.19 -13.16 4.16
CA GLU A 35 -0.29 -13.89 5.05
C GLU A 35 0.96 -14.40 4.31
N ILE A 36 0.81 -14.91 3.09
CA ILE A 36 1.92 -15.52 2.35
C ILE A 36 2.67 -14.48 1.51
N ASN A 37 1.94 -13.73 0.68
CA ASN A 37 2.53 -12.84 -0.33
C ASN A 37 2.60 -11.38 0.15
N GLY A 38 1.84 -11.04 1.20
CA GLY A 38 1.68 -9.67 1.66
C GLY A 38 0.68 -8.86 0.83
N PHE A 39 -0.05 -9.48 -0.10
CA PHE A 39 -1.13 -8.83 -0.84
C PHE A 39 -2.20 -9.82 -1.29
N VAL A 40 -3.40 -9.32 -1.56
CA VAL A 40 -4.51 -10.08 -2.15
C VAL A 40 -5.35 -9.16 -3.03
N TYR A 41 -5.87 -9.71 -4.12
CA TYR A 41 -6.93 -9.09 -4.91
C TYR A 41 -8.23 -9.83 -4.66
N SER A 42 -9.25 -9.11 -4.20
CA SER A 42 -10.55 -9.67 -3.85
C SER A 42 -11.66 -8.88 -4.55
N ARG A 43 -12.78 -9.56 -4.88
CA ARG A 43 -13.93 -8.91 -5.50
C ARG A 43 -15.02 -8.64 -4.48
N TYR A 44 -15.50 -7.41 -4.46
CA TYR A 44 -16.61 -6.94 -3.63
C TYR A 44 -17.67 -6.29 -4.50
N PRO A 45 -18.91 -6.11 -3.98
CA PRO A 45 -19.89 -5.26 -4.65
C PRO A 45 -19.29 -3.89 -5.01
N PRO A 46 -19.80 -3.19 -6.04
CA PRO A 46 -19.35 -1.84 -6.36
C PRO A 46 -19.58 -0.89 -5.15
N PRO A 47 -18.83 0.22 -5.04
CA PRO A 47 -19.04 1.19 -3.97
C PRO A 47 -20.48 1.69 -3.96
N LEU A 48 -21.03 2.04 -2.79
CA LEU A 48 -22.38 2.60 -2.70
C LEU A 48 -22.49 3.91 -3.52
N PHE A 49 -21.39 4.65 -3.61
CA PHE A 49 -21.25 5.76 -4.55
C PHE A 49 -20.85 5.29 -5.94
N THR A 50 -21.73 5.53 -6.90
CA THR A 50 -21.45 5.25 -8.31
C THR A 50 -21.00 6.49 -9.09
N ASN A 51 -21.25 7.69 -8.56
CA ASN A 51 -20.84 8.94 -9.18
C ASN A 51 -19.48 9.39 -8.63
N PRO A 52 -18.42 9.47 -9.47
CA PRO A 52 -17.08 9.86 -9.02
C PRO A 52 -16.99 11.23 -8.35
N LYS A 53 -17.97 12.12 -8.56
CA LYS A 53 -18.01 13.44 -7.91
C LYS A 53 -18.30 13.36 -6.42
N ASP A 54 -18.98 12.31 -5.96
CA ASP A 54 -19.38 12.16 -4.56
C ASP A 54 -18.18 11.88 -3.66
N PHE A 55 -17.12 11.29 -4.22
CA PHE A 55 -15.80 11.19 -3.58
C PHE A 55 -15.10 12.55 -3.41
N GLY A 56 -15.66 13.64 -3.91
CA GLY A 56 -15.17 14.99 -3.63
C GLY A 56 -15.58 15.52 -2.25
N ASP A 57 -16.56 14.88 -1.60
CA ASP A 57 -17.12 15.27 -0.31
C ASP A 57 -16.49 14.45 0.83
N PRO A 58 -15.75 15.09 1.76
CA PRO A 58 -15.17 14.42 2.91
C PRO A 58 -16.19 13.71 3.81
N ASP A 59 -17.41 14.25 3.94
CA ASP A 59 -18.43 13.68 4.82
C ASP A 59 -19.00 12.39 4.24
N HIS A 60 -19.17 12.33 2.91
CA HIS A 60 -19.51 11.09 2.20
C HIS A 60 -18.41 10.04 2.37
N ILE A 61 -17.15 10.43 2.25
CA ILE A 61 -16.04 9.50 2.44
C ILE A 61 -16.05 8.95 3.87
N GLN A 62 -16.11 9.82 4.88
CA GLN A 62 -16.02 9.41 6.28
C GLN A 62 -17.21 8.57 6.73
N ASN A 63 -18.43 8.94 6.36
CA ASN A 63 -19.63 8.32 6.91
C ASN A 63 -20.17 7.14 6.09
N ILE A 64 -19.69 6.93 4.86
CA ILE A 64 -20.20 5.89 3.96
C ILE A 64 -19.05 5.04 3.40
N PHE A 65 -18.10 5.65 2.69
CA PHE A 65 -17.06 4.89 1.99
C PHE A 65 -16.05 4.22 2.94
N LEU A 66 -15.60 4.91 4.00
CA LEU A 66 -14.68 4.32 4.97
C LEU A 66 -15.32 3.15 5.76
N PRO A 67 -16.60 3.22 6.20
CA PRO A 67 -17.31 2.06 6.73
C PRO A 67 -17.38 0.87 5.77
N GLU A 68 -17.59 1.08 4.46
CA GLU A 68 -17.50 0.01 3.46
C GLU A 68 -16.09 -0.62 3.43
N CYS A 69 -15.05 0.21 3.45
CA CYS A 69 -13.67 -0.25 3.48
C CYS A 69 -13.35 -1.05 4.76
N GLU A 70 -13.85 -0.62 5.92
CA GLU A 70 -13.72 -1.39 7.17
C GLU A 70 -14.40 -2.76 7.05
N ALA A 71 -15.61 -2.83 6.49
CA ALA A 71 -16.31 -4.10 6.30
C ALA A 71 -15.53 -5.07 5.40
N ILE A 72 -14.91 -4.56 4.33
CA ILE A 72 -14.04 -5.35 3.45
C ILE A 72 -12.81 -5.86 4.23
N LEU A 73 -12.14 -5.01 5.01
CA LEU A 73 -10.97 -5.41 5.80
C LEU A 73 -11.31 -6.51 6.81
N ARG A 74 -12.45 -6.40 7.49
CA ARG A 74 -12.93 -7.42 8.44
C ARG A 74 -13.31 -8.74 7.77
N ASN A 75 -13.73 -8.72 6.52
CA ASN A 75 -14.06 -9.93 5.77
C ASN A 75 -12.80 -10.63 5.22
N GLU A 76 -11.79 -9.87 4.78
CA GLU A 76 -10.54 -10.42 4.25
C GLU A 76 -9.57 -10.91 5.33
N ILE A 77 -9.64 -10.35 6.53
CA ILE A 77 -8.70 -10.65 7.61
C ILE A 77 -9.46 -11.34 8.74
N GLU A 78 -9.12 -12.60 8.98
CA GLU A 78 -9.72 -13.37 10.07
C GLU A 78 -9.26 -12.87 11.44
N GLY A 79 -10.19 -12.86 12.40
CA GLY A 79 -9.89 -12.53 13.80
C GLY A 79 -9.58 -11.04 14.06
N VAL A 80 -10.10 -10.12 13.23
CA VAL A 80 -9.93 -8.69 13.47
C VAL A 80 -10.80 -8.21 14.62
N ASP A 81 -10.15 -7.87 15.74
CA ASP A 81 -10.80 -7.20 16.86
C ASP A 81 -11.17 -5.75 16.51
N ARG A 82 -10.23 -5.00 15.91
CA ARG A 82 -10.40 -3.58 15.59
C ARG A 82 -9.75 -3.19 14.26
N VAL A 83 -10.47 -2.39 13.49
CA VAL A 83 -9.93 -1.62 12.36
C VAL A 83 -9.86 -0.16 12.76
N PHE A 84 -8.75 0.51 12.45
CA PHE A 84 -8.59 1.94 12.64
C PHE A 84 -8.06 2.59 11.36
N ILE A 85 -8.92 3.32 10.65
CA ILE A 85 -8.56 4.02 9.43
C ILE A 85 -8.05 5.41 9.80
N PHE A 86 -6.74 5.61 9.71
CA PHE A 86 -6.08 6.86 10.12
C PHE A 86 -5.80 7.83 8.96
N ASP A 87 -5.80 7.34 7.72
CA ASP A 87 -5.57 8.16 6.54
C ASP A 87 -6.34 7.62 5.33
N TRP A 88 -6.67 8.52 4.40
CA TRP A 88 -7.22 8.17 3.11
C TRP A 88 -6.75 9.15 2.04
N LYS A 89 -6.65 8.64 0.81
CA LYS A 89 -6.18 9.41 -0.35
C LYS A 89 -7.03 9.09 -1.57
N ILE A 90 -7.41 10.14 -2.31
CA ILE A 90 -7.97 10.01 -3.65
C ILE A 90 -6.82 10.16 -4.64
N ARG A 91 -6.62 9.11 -5.42
CA ARG A 91 -5.61 9.08 -6.47
C ARG A 91 -6.16 9.74 -7.73
N LYS A 92 -5.64 10.92 -8.07
CA LYS A 92 -6.09 11.71 -9.23
C LYS A 92 -4.94 12.51 -9.81
N LYS A 93 -4.91 12.64 -11.14
CA LYS A 93 -4.03 13.61 -11.81
C LYS A 93 -4.42 15.03 -11.39
N LYS A 94 -3.57 15.69 -10.61
CA LYS A 94 -3.83 17.05 -10.11
C LYS A 94 -3.88 18.05 -11.27
N SER A 95 -5.01 18.75 -11.42
CA SER A 95 -5.12 19.91 -12.30
C SER A 95 -4.21 21.06 -11.84
N ALA A 96 -3.92 22.03 -12.71
CA ALA A 96 -3.13 23.20 -12.35
C ALA A 96 -3.72 23.99 -11.15
N LYS A 97 -5.05 23.98 -10.99
CA LYS A 97 -5.75 24.60 -9.85
C LYS A 97 -5.56 23.80 -8.56
N GLU A 98 -5.64 22.48 -8.62
CA GLU A 98 -5.41 21.57 -7.48
C GLU A 98 -3.93 21.50 -7.08
N GLN A 99 -3.00 21.84 -7.98
CA GLN A 99 -1.59 21.99 -7.61
C GLN A 99 -1.35 23.27 -6.80
N ARG A 100 -2.16 24.31 -7.02
CA ARG A 100 -2.09 25.58 -6.29
C ARG A 100 -2.81 25.53 -4.93
N LYS A 101 -3.86 24.71 -4.80
CA LYS A 101 -4.55 24.48 -3.53
C LYS A 101 -4.00 23.22 -2.86
N ARG A 102 -3.44 23.36 -1.66
CA ARG A 102 -3.02 22.20 -0.87
C ARG A 102 -4.26 21.43 -0.40
N ASN A 103 -4.57 20.31 -1.07
CA ASN A 103 -5.50 19.31 -0.58
C ASN A 103 -4.66 18.08 -0.18
N ASP A 104 -4.58 17.81 1.12
CA ASP A 104 -3.74 16.75 1.68
C ASP A 104 -4.29 15.34 1.40
N ASN A 105 -5.55 15.23 0.95
CA ASN A 105 -6.19 13.97 0.55
C ASN A 105 -6.13 13.70 -0.95
N LEU A 106 -5.55 14.60 -1.75
CA LEU A 106 -5.27 14.34 -3.16
C LEU A 106 -3.83 13.87 -3.36
N LEU A 107 -3.68 12.66 -3.91
CA LEU A 107 -2.39 12.05 -4.20
C LEU A 107 -2.22 11.80 -5.71
N SER A 108 -1.00 12.01 -6.21
CA SER A 108 -0.63 11.65 -7.59
C SER A 108 -0.15 10.20 -7.64
N PHE A 109 -0.02 9.64 -8.83
CA PHE A 109 0.54 8.30 -9.03
C PHE A 109 1.97 8.22 -8.47
N ALA A 110 2.24 7.16 -7.72
CA ALA A 110 3.61 6.80 -7.34
C ALA A 110 4.39 6.42 -8.60
N ARG A 111 5.63 6.89 -8.71
CA ARG A 111 6.52 6.65 -9.84
C ARG A 111 7.76 5.83 -9.49
N GLN A 112 7.85 5.44 -8.22
CA GLN A 112 9.00 4.75 -7.65
C GLN A 112 8.50 3.62 -6.80
N VAL A 113 9.24 2.51 -6.82
CA VAL A 113 9.02 1.41 -5.90
C VAL A 113 9.46 1.85 -4.51
N HIS A 114 8.60 1.63 -3.52
CA HIS A 114 8.85 1.95 -2.13
C HIS A 114 8.04 1.03 -1.23
N ILE A 115 8.44 0.92 0.03
CA ILE A 115 7.67 0.32 1.10
C ILE A 115 7.34 1.42 2.10
N ASP A 116 6.06 1.64 2.32
CA ASP A 116 5.55 2.58 3.31
C ASP A 116 5.77 2.02 4.71
N THR A 117 6.95 2.24 5.30
CA THR A 117 7.23 1.83 6.67
C THR A 117 6.94 2.92 7.69
N LEU A 118 6.97 4.20 7.25
CA LEU A 118 6.74 5.43 8.00
C LEU A 118 7.25 5.39 9.46
N LEU A 119 8.53 5.01 9.61
CA LEU A 119 9.30 5.07 10.86
C LEU A 119 9.54 6.51 11.29
N THR A 120 9.34 6.79 12.58
CA THR A 120 9.92 7.96 13.25
C THR A 120 11.35 7.60 13.62
N LYS A 121 12.24 8.60 13.54
CA LYS A 121 13.70 8.45 13.41
C LYS A 121 14.43 7.79 14.58
N ASP A 122 13.74 7.55 15.68
CA ASP A 122 14.41 7.38 16.96
C ASP A 122 14.84 5.93 17.25
N GLU A 123 14.20 4.90 16.67
CA GLU A 123 14.64 3.50 16.81
C GLU A 123 14.22 2.56 15.64
N PRO A 124 15.08 1.62 15.19
CA PRO A 124 14.71 0.58 14.22
C PRO A 124 13.60 -0.34 14.78
N GLY A 125 12.43 -0.33 14.14
CA GLY A 125 11.27 -1.15 14.55
C GLY A 125 10.11 -0.38 15.19
N THR A 126 10.23 0.94 15.31
CA THR A 126 9.38 1.76 16.19
C THR A 126 8.26 2.51 15.46
N SER A 127 8.12 2.37 14.13
CA SER A 127 7.20 3.17 13.29
C SER A 127 5.74 3.02 13.62
N MET A 128 5.27 1.78 13.55
CA MET A 128 3.86 1.48 13.69
C MET A 128 3.46 1.60 15.15
N ILE A 129 4.39 1.25 16.04
CA ILE A 129 4.25 1.38 17.48
C ILE A 129 4.04 2.84 17.85
N GLU A 130 4.89 3.75 17.38
CA GLU A 130 4.74 5.19 17.62
C GLU A 130 3.52 5.77 16.90
N ARG A 131 3.21 5.31 15.68
CA ARG A 131 1.99 5.73 15.00
C ARG A 131 0.75 5.36 15.83
N ILE A 132 0.71 4.16 16.41
CA ILE A 132 -0.38 3.75 17.31
C ILE A 132 -0.39 4.59 18.58
N ARG A 133 0.77 4.82 19.20
CA ARG A 133 0.88 5.72 20.38
C ARG A 133 0.41 7.15 20.07
N ASN A 134 0.68 7.65 18.88
CA ASN A 134 0.28 9.01 18.47
C ASN A 134 -1.21 9.12 18.15
N HIS A 135 -1.78 8.14 17.45
CA HIS A 135 -3.21 8.18 17.09
C HIS A 135 -4.14 7.67 18.20
N LEU A 136 -3.67 6.74 19.03
CA LEU A 136 -4.46 6.03 20.05
C LEU A 136 -3.69 5.97 21.39
N PRO A 137 -3.24 7.11 21.97
CA PRO A 137 -2.33 7.14 23.11
C PRO A 137 -2.84 6.39 24.34
N GLU A 138 -4.14 6.50 24.63
CA GLU A 138 -4.77 5.89 25.80
C GLU A 138 -4.87 4.37 25.68
N GLU A 139 -4.98 3.85 24.46
CA GLU A 139 -5.22 2.45 24.17
C GLU A 139 -3.97 1.71 23.66
N ALA A 140 -2.92 2.46 23.33
CA ALA A 140 -1.74 1.95 22.66
C ALA A 140 -1.11 0.75 23.38
N HIS A 141 -0.99 0.82 24.72
CA HIS A 141 -0.44 -0.29 25.50
C HIS A 141 -1.24 -1.59 25.32
N HIS A 142 -2.57 -1.51 25.32
CA HIS A 142 -3.44 -2.67 25.10
C HIS A 142 -3.34 -3.17 23.66
N LEU A 143 -3.45 -2.28 22.67
CA LEU A 143 -3.40 -2.65 21.25
C LEU A 143 -2.06 -3.30 20.86
N LEU A 144 -0.95 -2.78 21.40
CA LEU A 144 0.39 -3.30 21.15
C LEU A 144 0.70 -4.61 21.87
N SER A 145 -0.16 -5.06 22.80
CA SER A 145 -0.07 -6.41 23.37
C SER A 145 -0.56 -7.50 22.42
N GLY A 146 -1.29 -7.13 21.36
CA GLY A 146 -1.80 -8.03 20.32
C GLY A 146 -1.02 -7.97 19.00
N ARG A 147 -1.54 -8.69 17.99
CA ARG A 147 -1.06 -8.59 16.61
C ARG A 147 -1.58 -7.30 15.98
N VAL A 148 -0.68 -6.54 15.36
CA VAL A 148 -0.97 -5.29 14.68
C VAL A 148 -0.51 -5.43 13.24
N GLN A 149 -1.36 -5.05 12.30
CA GLN A 149 -1.03 -5.00 10.88
C GLN A 149 -1.31 -3.62 10.30
N MET A 150 -0.44 -3.15 9.41
CA MET A 150 -0.75 -2.00 8.55
C MET A 150 -1.10 -2.52 7.16
N ILE A 151 -2.36 -2.35 6.80
CA ILE A 151 -2.92 -2.77 5.51
C ILE A 151 -3.31 -1.53 4.73
N ASN A 152 -2.80 -1.44 3.50
CA ASN A 152 -3.24 -0.48 2.52
C ASN A 152 -4.32 -1.11 1.66
N MET A 153 -5.41 -0.37 1.45
CA MET A 153 -6.47 -0.73 0.52
C MET A 153 -6.43 0.19 -0.70
N TRP A 154 -6.43 -0.41 -1.89
CA TRP A 154 -6.58 0.30 -3.14
C TRP A 154 -7.79 -0.24 -3.91
N ARG A 155 -8.83 0.60 -4.00
CA ARG A 155 -10.10 0.32 -4.68
C ARG A 155 -10.38 1.41 -5.73
N PRO A 156 -10.61 1.07 -7.00
CA PRO A 156 -11.02 2.04 -7.99
C PRO A 156 -12.39 2.64 -7.65
N ILE A 157 -12.49 3.96 -7.71
CA ILE A 157 -13.74 4.73 -7.56
C ILE A 157 -14.33 5.15 -8.91
N ASN A 158 -13.60 4.86 -9.99
CA ASN A 158 -13.99 5.00 -11.38
C ASN A 158 -13.17 3.97 -12.16
N GLY A 159 -13.83 3.14 -12.97
CA GLY A 159 -13.18 2.01 -13.62
C GLY A 159 -13.76 1.68 -15.01
N PRO A 160 -13.11 0.75 -15.73
CA PRO A 160 -11.89 0.04 -15.34
C PRO A 160 -10.63 0.93 -15.37
N VAL A 161 -9.63 0.61 -14.54
CA VAL A 161 -8.33 1.29 -14.55
C VAL A 161 -7.52 0.84 -15.77
N GLU A 162 -7.29 1.75 -16.72
CA GLU A 162 -6.48 1.50 -17.92
C GLU A 162 -5.16 2.30 -17.95
N ASP A 163 -5.06 3.36 -17.14
CA ASP A 163 -3.84 4.17 -17.00
C ASP A 163 -3.34 4.12 -15.55
N GLN A 164 -2.01 4.03 -15.40
CA GLN A 164 -1.31 3.93 -14.11
C GLN A 164 -1.86 2.84 -13.17
N PRO A 165 -1.91 1.55 -13.60
CA PRO A 165 -2.25 0.47 -12.67
C PRO A 165 -1.24 0.42 -11.51
N LEU A 166 -1.68 -0.02 -10.33
CA LEU A 166 -0.78 -0.24 -9.21
C LEU A 166 -0.13 -1.62 -9.34
N ALA A 167 1.19 -1.66 -9.28
CA ALA A 167 1.95 -2.90 -9.20
C ALA A 167 2.38 -3.15 -7.74
N VAL A 168 2.39 -4.43 -7.34
CA VAL A 168 2.84 -4.93 -6.04
C VAL A 168 3.86 -6.05 -6.22
N CYS A 169 4.73 -6.23 -5.22
CA CYS A 169 5.72 -7.30 -5.21
C CYS A 169 5.26 -8.41 -4.26
N ASP A 170 5.52 -9.67 -4.60
CA ASP A 170 5.48 -10.76 -3.62
C ASP A 170 6.53 -10.50 -2.55
N GLY A 171 6.07 -10.29 -1.31
CA GLY A 171 6.90 -9.98 -0.15
C GLY A 171 7.96 -11.04 0.14
N ARG A 172 7.74 -12.31 -0.25
CA ARG A 172 8.71 -13.40 -0.09
C ARG A 172 9.95 -13.24 -0.95
N THR A 173 9.84 -12.48 -2.04
CA THR A 173 10.94 -12.23 -2.99
C THR A 173 11.70 -10.93 -2.69
N VAL A 174 11.29 -10.20 -1.65
CA VAL A 174 11.96 -8.96 -1.23
C VAL A 174 13.14 -9.28 -0.33
N ASP A 175 14.35 -8.99 -0.82
CA ASP A 175 15.57 -9.09 -0.01
C ASP A 175 15.67 -7.91 0.96
N LYS A 176 15.41 -8.18 2.24
CA LYS A 176 15.44 -7.20 3.32
C LYS A 176 16.83 -6.56 3.52
N THR A 177 17.91 -7.25 3.14
CA THR A 177 19.28 -6.71 3.22
C THR A 177 19.57 -5.68 2.14
N LYS A 178 18.67 -5.56 1.15
CA LYS A 178 18.72 -4.60 0.04
C LYS A 178 17.63 -3.56 0.13
N LEU A 179 17.29 -3.14 1.34
CA LEU A 179 16.40 -2.02 1.59
C LEU A 179 17.23 -0.86 2.14
N VAL A 180 17.11 0.30 1.50
CA VAL A 180 17.69 1.55 2.00
C VAL A 180 16.61 2.37 2.67
N GLU A 181 16.91 2.77 3.89
CA GLU A 181 16.10 3.69 4.65
C GLU A 181 16.27 5.12 4.12
N THR A 182 15.17 5.85 3.96
CA THR A 182 15.19 7.23 3.49
C THR A 182 14.18 8.08 4.25
N ASP A 183 14.64 9.25 4.70
CA ASP A 183 13.79 10.24 5.34
C ASP A 183 12.74 10.78 4.37
N MET A 184 11.47 10.74 4.79
CA MET A 184 10.36 11.44 4.18
C MET A 184 9.99 12.64 5.06
N THR A 185 10.41 13.83 4.66
CA THR A 185 10.07 15.07 5.34
C THR A 185 8.84 15.72 4.69
N ARG A 186 7.77 15.92 5.46
CA ARG A 186 6.54 16.61 5.02
C ARG A 186 6.08 17.61 6.08
N GLY A 187 6.45 18.88 5.89
CA GLY A 187 6.23 19.90 6.92
C GLY A 187 7.01 19.53 8.18
N ASP A 188 6.32 19.47 9.32
CA ASP A 188 6.92 19.12 10.61
C ASP A 188 6.99 17.60 10.86
N TYR A 189 6.40 16.79 9.97
CA TYR A 189 6.47 15.33 10.05
C TYR A 189 7.72 14.82 9.35
N THR A 190 8.56 14.11 10.08
CA THR A 190 9.64 13.28 9.51
C THR A 190 9.26 11.81 9.71
N GLY A 191 8.91 11.16 8.61
CA GLY A 191 8.76 9.72 8.56
C GLY A 191 9.92 9.10 7.77
N THR A 192 9.85 7.80 7.59
CA THR A 192 10.84 7.03 6.84
C THR A 192 10.15 6.16 5.80
N MET A 193 10.73 6.04 4.61
CA MET A 193 10.35 5.03 3.62
C MET A 193 11.53 4.09 3.37
N LEU A 194 11.24 2.86 2.94
CA LEU A 194 12.28 1.95 2.45
C LEU A 194 12.24 1.90 0.92
N TYR A 195 13.41 2.02 0.30
CA TYR A 195 13.60 1.83 -1.13
C TYR A 195 14.37 0.54 -1.38
N PRO A 196 13.87 -0.37 -2.22
CA PRO A 196 14.64 -1.54 -2.61
C PRO A 196 15.78 -1.16 -3.55
N LEU A 197 16.99 -1.61 -3.22
CA LEU A 197 18.15 -1.52 -4.08
C LEU A 197 18.13 -2.62 -5.13
N TYR A 198 18.64 -2.31 -6.32
CA TYR A 198 18.89 -3.32 -7.34
C TYR A 198 19.90 -4.36 -6.81
N LYS A 199 19.63 -5.65 -7.06
CA LYS A 199 20.52 -6.77 -6.74
C LYS A 199 20.54 -7.72 -7.94
N PRO A 200 21.70 -7.89 -8.61
CA PRO A 200 21.84 -8.87 -9.69
C PRO A 200 21.41 -10.26 -9.22
N GLY A 201 20.67 -10.99 -10.07
CA GLY A 201 20.20 -12.35 -9.78
C GLY A 201 19.05 -12.46 -8.77
N ASN A 202 18.61 -11.36 -8.15
CA ASN A 202 17.40 -11.36 -7.33
C ASN A 202 16.20 -10.93 -8.17
N ILE A 203 15.42 -11.92 -8.63
CA ILE A 203 14.22 -11.68 -9.43
C ILE A 203 13.02 -11.49 -8.50
N ARG A 204 12.67 -10.23 -8.26
CA ARG A 204 11.41 -9.87 -7.61
C ARG A 204 10.23 -10.29 -8.45
N GLN A 205 9.19 -10.81 -7.81
CA GLN A 205 7.96 -11.18 -8.50
C GLN A 205 6.95 -10.04 -8.40
N TRP A 206 6.79 -9.33 -9.51
CA TRP A 206 5.89 -8.18 -9.63
C TRP A 206 4.58 -8.55 -10.29
N TYR A 207 3.49 -8.04 -9.73
CA TYR A 207 2.13 -8.27 -10.21
C TYR A 207 1.35 -6.96 -10.30
N TYR A 208 0.46 -6.86 -11.28
CA TYR A 208 -0.57 -5.83 -11.37
C TYR A 208 -1.87 -6.48 -11.84
N LEU A 209 -2.99 -5.76 -11.74
CA LEU A 209 -4.27 -6.21 -12.27
C LEU A 209 -4.69 -5.32 -13.45
N SER A 210 -4.71 -5.89 -14.66
CA SER A 210 -5.17 -5.14 -15.84
C SER A 210 -6.66 -4.84 -15.73
N ARG A 211 -7.10 -3.69 -16.27
CA ARG A 211 -8.51 -3.27 -16.30
C ARG A 211 -9.23 -3.51 -14.96
N GLN A 212 -8.59 -3.13 -13.86
CA GLN A 212 -9.12 -3.29 -12.51
C GLN A 212 -10.45 -2.54 -12.39
N ALA A 213 -11.53 -3.25 -12.14
CA ALA A 213 -12.88 -2.70 -12.02
C ALA A 213 -13.14 -2.12 -10.62
N VAL A 214 -14.29 -1.47 -10.41
CA VAL A 214 -14.64 -0.87 -9.10
C VAL A 214 -14.93 -1.92 -8.03
N GLU A 215 -15.23 -3.14 -8.46
CA GLU A 215 -15.40 -4.35 -7.67
C GLU A 215 -14.08 -4.97 -7.25
N ASP A 216 -12.99 -4.70 -7.99
CA ASP A 216 -11.69 -5.31 -7.75
C ASP A 216 -10.92 -4.49 -6.70
N VAL A 217 -10.75 -5.07 -5.51
CA VAL A 217 -10.07 -4.44 -4.37
C VAL A 217 -8.71 -5.08 -4.18
N LEU A 218 -7.65 -4.26 -4.17
CA LEU A 218 -6.32 -4.69 -3.77
C LEU A 218 -6.11 -4.36 -2.30
N LEU A 219 -5.73 -5.36 -1.51
CA LEU A 219 -5.17 -5.16 -0.17
C LEU A 219 -3.70 -5.54 -0.18
N PHE A 220 -2.85 -4.74 0.46
CA PHE A 220 -1.43 -5.07 0.62
C PHE A 220 -0.89 -4.58 1.95
N LYS A 221 0.00 -5.39 2.53
CA LYS A 221 0.53 -5.24 3.88
C LYS A 221 1.87 -4.54 3.84
N SER A 222 2.01 -3.51 4.65
CA SER A 222 3.27 -2.79 4.83
C SER A 222 3.92 -3.05 6.19
N PHE A 223 3.16 -3.57 7.16
CA PHE A 223 3.67 -3.93 8.49
C PHE A 223 2.86 -5.07 9.12
N ASP A 224 3.52 -5.89 9.92
CA ASP A 224 2.92 -6.98 10.71
C ASP A 224 3.75 -7.22 11.98
N SER A 225 3.15 -7.10 13.17
CA SER A 225 3.87 -7.33 14.43
C SER A 225 4.03 -8.82 14.78
N LYS A 226 3.34 -9.73 14.08
CA LYS A 226 3.49 -11.18 14.34
C LYS A 226 4.92 -11.60 14.03
N THR A 227 5.59 -12.09 15.07
CA THR A 227 6.95 -12.66 14.97
C THR A 227 6.92 -13.83 13.98
N GLY A 228 7.79 -13.80 12.96
CA GLY A 228 7.90 -14.87 11.95
C GLY A 228 7.20 -14.63 10.61
N SER A 229 6.57 -13.46 10.38
CA SER A 229 5.90 -13.15 9.09
C SER A 229 6.85 -12.84 7.93
N VAL A 230 8.16 -12.85 8.18
CA VAL A 230 9.21 -13.36 7.26
C VAL A 230 10.27 -13.95 8.20
N GLU A 231 10.40 -15.27 8.22
CA GLU A 231 11.24 -15.98 9.19
C GLU A 231 12.72 -15.58 9.11
N ARG A 232 13.34 -15.63 10.29
CA ARG A 232 14.78 -15.55 10.50
C ARG A 232 15.33 -16.98 10.36
N GLU A 233 16.08 -17.24 9.31
CA GLU A 233 17.31 -18.04 9.34
C GLU A 233 18.38 -17.31 8.50
#